data_AF-A9II19-F1
#
_entry.id   AF-A9II19-F1
#
_cell.length_a   1.000
_cell.length_b   1.000
_cell.length_c   1.000
_cell.angle_alpha   90.00
_cell.angle_beta   90.00
_cell.angle_gamma   90.00
#
_symmetry.space_group_name_H-M   'P 1'
#
loop_
_entity.id
_entity.type
_entity.pdbx_description
1 polymer ?
#
loop_
_entity_poly.entity_id
_entity_poly.type
_entity_poly.pdbx_seq_one_letter_code
_entity_poly.pdbx_strand_id
1 'polypeptide(L)'
;MEAIKDFFGSLMLAELLKGMRLTGKYFFKRKVTLRYPMEKTPISARFRGLHALRRYPNGEERCIACKLCEAVCPALAITIESDQRDDGTRRTTRYDIDLTKCIFCGFCEESCPVDSIVETHIHEYHGEKRGDLYFTKDMLLAVGDRYEAEIARRRAEDAPYR
;
A
#
# COMPACT_ATOMS: atom_id res chain seq x y z
N MET A 1 -0.65 10.53 60.17
CA MET A 1 -1.62 9.50 59.73
C MET A 1 -1.34 9.01 58.31
N GLU A 2 -0.88 9.86 57.39
CA GLU A 2 -0.54 9.47 56.01
C GLU A 2 0.66 8.50 55.94
N ALA A 3 1.75 8.78 56.66
CA ALA A 3 2.93 7.91 56.67
C ALA A 3 2.66 6.46 57.15
N ILE A 4 1.68 6.24 58.04
CA ILE A 4 1.29 4.90 58.51
C ILE A 4 0.46 4.17 57.44
N LYS A 5 -0.38 4.89 56.69
CA LYS A 5 -1.15 4.32 55.56
C LYS A 5 -0.24 3.93 54.40
N ASP A 6 0.78 4.74 54.11
CA ASP A 6 1.74 4.48 53.04
C ASP A 6 2.67 3.32 53.39
N PHE A 7 3.08 3.20 54.66
CA PHE A 7 3.84 2.05 55.16
C PHE A 7 3.05 0.74 55.09
N PHE A 8 1.77 0.73 55.50
CA PHE A 8 0.92 -0.46 55.36
C PHE A 8 0.53 -0.76 53.90
N GLY A 9 0.34 0.27 53.07
CA GLY A 9 0.05 0.11 51.64
C GLY A 9 1.22 -0.48 50.85
N SER A 10 2.45 -0.09 51.20
CA SER A 10 3.68 -0.65 50.62
C SER A 10 3.99 -2.06 51.12
N LEU A 11 3.81 -2.35 52.43
CA LEU A 11 4.01 -3.69 53.01
C LEU A 11 2.98 -4.71 52.50
N MET A 12 1.73 -4.29 52.28
CA MET A 12 0.65 -5.14 51.74
C MET A 12 0.58 -5.14 50.20
N LEU A 13 1.52 -4.47 49.51
CA LEU A 13 1.62 -4.44 48.05
C LEU A 13 0.28 -4.11 47.36
N ALA A 14 -0.50 -3.19 47.92
CA ALA A 14 -1.86 -2.91 47.47
C ALA A 14 -1.92 -2.45 45.99
N GLU A 15 -0.90 -1.72 45.55
CA GLU A 15 -0.75 -1.30 44.14
C GLU A 15 -0.45 -2.49 43.20
N LEU A 16 0.29 -3.50 43.67
CA LEU A 16 0.54 -4.72 42.90
C LEU A 16 -0.75 -5.51 42.69
N LEU A 17 -1.57 -5.64 43.74
CA LEU A 17 -2.89 -6.30 43.68
C LEU A 17 -3.86 -5.57 42.75
N LYS A 18 -3.87 -4.23 42.76
CA LYS A 18 -4.65 -3.43 41.80
C LYS A 18 -4.20 -3.70 40.36
N GLY A 19 -2.89 -3.77 40.10
CA GLY A 19 -2.33 -4.13 38.79
C GLY A 19 -2.68 -5.56 38.36
N MET A 20 -2.60 -6.52 39.27
CA MET A 20 -2.99 -7.91 39.02
C MET A 20 -4.49 -8.04 38.73
N ARG A 21 -5.34 -7.29 39.43
CA ARG A 21 -6.80 -7.26 39.16
C ARG A 21 -7.09 -6.72 37.76
N LEU A 22 -6.39 -5.67 37.33
CA LEU A 22 -6.50 -5.16 35.97
C LEU A 22 -6.07 -6.22 34.94
N THR A 23 -4.93 -6.86 35.17
CA THR A 23 -4.40 -7.93 34.31
C THR A 23 -5.38 -9.10 34.23
N GLY A 24 -5.95 -9.54 35.36
CA GLY A 24 -6.97 -10.58 35.42
C GLY A 24 -8.22 -10.22 34.61
N LYS A 25 -8.66 -8.96 34.62
CA LYS A 25 -9.78 -8.50 33.79
C LYS A 25 -9.50 -8.69 32.28
N TYR A 26 -8.30 -8.39 31.82
CA TYR A 26 -7.93 -8.57 30.40
C TYR A 26 -7.63 -10.03 30.06
N PHE A 27 -7.24 -10.85 31.03
CA PHE A 27 -7.04 -12.29 30.85
C PHE A 27 -8.32 -12.98 30.36
N PHE A 28 -9.45 -12.70 31.01
CA PHE A 28 -10.78 -13.25 30.65
C PHE A 28 -11.51 -12.50 29.53
N LYS A 29 -11.00 -11.36 29.06
CA LYS A 29 -11.59 -10.63 27.93
C LYS A 29 -11.31 -11.37 26.61
N ARG A 30 -12.28 -11.37 25.69
CA ARG A 30 -12.13 -11.88 24.32
C ARG A 30 -10.93 -11.22 23.63
N LYS A 31 -10.11 -12.03 22.96
CA LYS A 31 -8.91 -11.58 22.25
C LYS A 31 -9.29 -10.93 20.90
N VAL A 32 -8.54 -9.91 20.52
CA VAL A 32 -8.71 -9.15 19.26
C VAL A 32 -7.95 -9.82 18.10
N THR A 33 -7.20 -10.88 18.37
CA THR A 33 -6.37 -11.60 17.40
C THR A 33 -7.19 -12.14 16.24
N LEU A 34 -6.82 -11.77 15.01
CA LEU A 34 -7.34 -12.33 13.77
C LEU A 34 -6.55 -13.58 13.38
N ARG A 35 -7.20 -14.55 12.74
CA ARG A 35 -6.54 -15.78 12.26
C ARG A 35 -5.92 -15.57 10.88
N TYR A 36 -4.84 -14.81 10.81
CA TYR A 36 -4.07 -14.69 9.57
C TYR A 36 -3.41 -16.04 9.22
N PRO A 37 -3.43 -16.52 7.96
CA PRO A 37 -3.88 -15.88 6.72
C PRO A 37 -5.34 -16.11 6.30
N MET A 38 -6.12 -16.88 7.07
CA MET A 38 -7.51 -17.25 6.72
C MET A 38 -8.48 -16.06 6.83
N GLU A 39 -8.26 -15.20 7.81
CA GLU A 39 -9.02 -13.96 8.03
C GLU A 39 -8.10 -12.76 7.82
N LYS A 40 -8.53 -11.79 7.01
CA LYS A 40 -7.80 -10.55 6.73
C LYS A 40 -8.56 -9.35 7.30
N THR A 41 -7.82 -8.29 7.63
CA THR A 41 -8.40 -7.02 8.03
C THR A 41 -9.15 -6.36 6.86
N PRO A 42 -10.24 -5.63 7.12
CA PRO A 42 -10.87 -4.83 6.09
C PRO A 42 -9.92 -3.72 5.63
N ILE A 43 -9.83 -3.53 4.31
CA ILE A 43 -8.95 -2.55 3.67
C ILE A 43 -9.83 -1.51 2.95
N SER A 44 -9.53 -0.23 3.11
CA SER A 44 -10.27 0.85 2.44
C SER A 44 -10.02 0.84 0.92
N ALA A 45 -10.92 1.47 0.16
CA ALA A 45 -10.74 1.63 -1.29
C ALA A 45 -9.48 2.44 -1.67
N ARG A 46 -9.01 3.30 -0.75
CA ARG A 46 -7.84 4.19 -0.89
C ARG A 46 -6.51 3.58 -0.45
N PHE A 47 -6.48 2.29 -0.18
CA PHE A 47 -5.24 1.65 0.25
C PHE A 47 -4.19 1.69 -0.85
N ARG A 48 -2.96 2.01 -0.45
CA ARG A 48 -1.79 2.17 -1.31
C ARG A 48 -0.90 0.94 -1.19
N GLY A 49 -0.85 0.13 -2.24
CA GLY A 49 -0.11 -1.14 -2.27
C GLY A 49 0.74 -1.30 -3.53
N LEU A 50 0.79 -2.50 -4.08
CA LEU A 50 1.58 -2.82 -5.28
C LEU A 50 1.11 -1.96 -6.46
N HIS A 51 2.06 -1.47 -7.25
CA HIS A 51 1.77 -0.63 -8.40
C HIS A 51 1.25 -1.48 -9.57
N ALA A 52 0.35 -0.91 -10.36
CA ALA A 52 -0.16 -1.52 -11.58
C ALA A 52 -0.26 -0.48 -12.70
N LEU A 53 0.01 -0.92 -13.93
CA LEU A 53 -0.27 -0.15 -15.13
C LEU A 53 -1.56 -0.63 -15.76
N ARG A 54 -2.49 0.30 -15.99
CA ARG A 54 -3.82 0.00 -16.53
C ARG A 54 -3.89 0.18 -18.04
N ARG A 55 -4.86 -0.51 -18.62
CA ARG A 55 -5.24 -0.37 -20.03
C ARG A 55 -6.59 0.34 -20.17
N TYR A 56 -6.85 0.87 -21.34
CA TYR A 56 -8.17 1.29 -21.76
C TYR A 56 -9.05 0.08 -22.05
N PRO A 57 -10.39 0.22 -22.10
CA PRO A 57 -11.29 -0.88 -22.44
C PRO A 57 -11.05 -1.50 -23.83
N ASN A 58 -10.38 -0.78 -24.74
CA ASN A 58 -9.97 -1.29 -26.05
C ASN A 58 -8.69 -2.15 -26.01
N GLY A 59 -8.09 -2.35 -24.83
CA GLY A 59 -6.85 -3.13 -24.64
C GLY A 59 -5.56 -2.32 -24.82
N GLU A 60 -5.64 -1.04 -25.16
CA GLU A 60 -4.46 -0.20 -25.33
C GLU A 60 -3.94 0.32 -23.97
N GLU A 61 -2.62 0.47 -23.84
CA GLU A 61 -2.04 1.01 -22.61
C GLU A 61 -2.45 2.48 -22.39
N ARG A 62 -2.78 2.82 -21.14
CA ARG A 62 -3.15 4.22 -20.81
C ARG A 62 -1.96 5.17 -20.84
N CYS A 63 -0.75 4.66 -20.62
CA CYS A 63 0.44 5.48 -20.49
C CYS A 63 0.76 6.24 -21.79
N ILE A 64 0.89 7.56 -21.68
CA ILE A 64 1.28 8.46 -22.78
C ILE A 64 2.73 8.95 -22.65
N ALA A 65 3.51 8.32 -21.78
CA ALA A 65 4.91 8.67 -21.51
C ALA A 65 5.15 10.16 -21.17
N CYS A 66 4.24 10.78 -20.41
CA CYS A 66 4.34 12.19 -20.01
C CYS A 66 5.44 12.49 -18.98
N LYS A 67 6.02 11.45 -18.34
CA LYS A 67 7.07 11.52 -17.31
C LYS A 67 6.73 12.33 -16.04
N LEU A 68 5.48 12.71 -15.84
CA LEU A 68 5.04 13.42 -14.63
C LEU A 68 5.22 12.57 -13.36
N CYS A 69 4.91 11.28 -13.43
CA CYS A 69 5.06 10.36 -12.31
C CYS A 69 6.54 10.15 -11.90
N GLU A 70 7.47 10.23 -12.85
CA GLU A 70 8.92 10.21 -12.57
C GLU A 70 9.36 11.50 -11.89
N ALA A 71 8.88 12.65 -12.38
CA ALA A 71 9.22 13.96 -11.81
C ALA A 71 8.68 14.18 -10.38
N VAL A 72 7.47 13.68 -10.08
CA VAL A 72 6.86 13.86 -8.75
C VAL A 72 7.36 12.85 -7.72
N CYS A 73 8.04 11.78 -8.14
CA CYS A 73 8.44 10.70 -7.24
C CYS A 73 9.48 11.23 -6.23
N PRO A 74 9.16 11.32 -4.92
CA PRO A 74 10.06 11.91 -3.93
C PRO A 74 11.32 11.06 -3.71
N ALA A 75 11.23 9.75 -3.96
CA ALA A 75 12.33 8.80 -3.81
C ALA A 75 13.07 8.49 -5.12
N LEU A 76 12.67 9.12 -6.24
CA LEU A 76 13.24 8.86 -7.58
C LEU A 76 13.30 7.35 -7.92
N ALA A 77 12.22 6.64 -7.60
CA ALA A 77 12.11 5.19 -7.74
C ALA A 77 11.68 4.74 -9.15
N ILE A 78 11.14 5.66 -9.95
CA ILE A 78 10.58 5.39 -11.27
C ILE A 78 11.59 5.82 -12.33
N THR A 79 11.79 5.01 -13.37
CA THR A 79 12.62 5.36 -14.53
C THR A 79 11.81 5.16 -15.81
N ILE A 80 11.68 6.22 -16.62
CA ILE A 80 10.85 6.20 -17.83
C ILE A 80 11.65 6.60 -19.06
N GLU A 81 11.65 5.72 -20.05
CA GLU A 81 12.13 6.01 -21.41
C GLU A 81 10.96 5.93 -22.38
N SER A 82 10.95 6.83 -23.37
CA SER A 82 9.82 6.99 -24.28
C SER A 82 10.32 7.08 -25.71
N ASP A 83 9.63 6.41 -26.61
CA ASP A 83 9.91 6.46 -28.04
C ASP A 83 8.60 6.60 -28.82
N GLN A 84 8.72 6.99 -30.09
CA GLN A 84 7.59 7.04 -31.00
C GLN A 84 7.37 5.66 -31.61
N ARG A 85 6.14 5.16 -31.49
CA ARG A 85 5.73 3.89 -32.11
C ARG A 85 5.39 4.12 -33.59
N ASP A 86 5.34 3.04 -34.36
CA ASP A 86 5.01 3.05 -35.79
C ASP A 86 3.66 3.71 -36.12
N ASP A 87 2.73 3.74 -35.15
CA ASP A 87 1.42 4.39 -35.25
C ASP A 87 1.47 5.92 -35.04
N GLY A 88 2.68 6.48 -34.84
CA GLY A 88 2.90 7.90 -34.56
C GLY A 88 2.63 8.31 -33.11
N THR A 89 2.12 7.39 -32.27
CA THR A 89 1.84 7.66 -30.85
C THR A 89 3.10 7.54 -30.00
N ARG A 90 3.17 8.33 -28.92
CA ARG A 90 4.28 8.29 -27.97
C ARG A 90 3.98 7.27 -26.88
N ARG A 91 4.85 6.28 -26.72
CA ARG A 91 4.72 5.20 -25.73
C ARG A 91 5.99 5.00 -24.94
N THR A 92 5.89 4.27 -23.83
CA THR A 92 7.06 3.96 -22.99
C THR A 92 7.77 2.73 -23.53
N THR A 93 9.06 2.84 -23.82
CA THR A 93 9.91 1.68 -24.11
C THR A 93 10.35 1.01 -22.81
N ARG A 94 10.62 1.83 -21.80
CA ARG A 94 11.00 1.40 -20.46
C ARG A 94 10.14 2.13 -19.43
N TYR A 95 9.58 1.36 -18.51
CA TYR A 95 8.85 1.89 -17.37
C TYR A 95 9.12 0.98 -16.18
N ASP A 96 10.14 1.32 -15.41
CA ASP A 96 10.59 0.47 -14.31
C ASP A 96 10.37 1.19 -12.98
N ILE A 97 9.95 0.43 -11.97
CA ILE A 97 9.79 0.91 -10.59
C ILE A 97 10.63 0.04 -9.67
N ASP A 98 11.54 0.70 -8.95
CA ASP A 98 12.27 0.08 -7.85
C ASP A 98 11.44 0.15 -6.56
N LEU A 99 10.76 -0.95 -6.21
CA LEU A 99 9.95 -1.01 -4.99
C LEU A 99 10.79 -0.97 -3.71
N THR A 100 12.12 -1.15 -3.79
CA THR A 100 13.00 -0.97 -2.62
C THR A 100 13.25 0.51 -2.29
N LYS A 101 13.11 1.39 -3.29
CA LYS A 101 13.16 2.85 -3.11
C LYS A 101 11.79 3.46 -2.89
N CYS A 102 10.75 2.86 -3.47
CA CYS A 102 9.40 3.39 -3.39
C CYS A 102 8.90 3.45 -1.93
N ILE A 103 8.32 4.59 -1.55
CA ILE A 103 7.77 4.83 -0.22
C ILE A 103 6.24 4.71 -0.16
N PHE A 104 5.58 4.26 -1.25
CA PHE A 104 4.12 4.05 -1.33
C PHE A 104 3.29 5.29 -0.94
N CYS A 105 3.74 6.46 -1.37
CA CYS A 105 3.05 7.73 -1.13
C CYS A 105 1.87 7.99 -2.07
N GLY A 106 1.81 7.30 -3.22
CA GLY A 106 0.80 7.47 -4.26
C GLY A 106 0.74 8.81 -4.98
N PHE A 107 1.80 9.64 -4.93
CA PHE A 107 1.89 10.82 -5.79
C PHE A 107 1.94 10.47 -7.29
N CYS A 108 2.49 9.32 -7.64
CA CYS A 108 2.46 8.82 -9.02
C CYS A 108 1.03 8.60 -9.52
N GLU A 109 0.14 8.15 -8.64
CA GLU A 109 -1.27 7.88 -8.93
C GLU A 109 -2.05 9.19 -9.15
N GLU A 110 -1.85 10.17 -8.28
CA GLU A 110 -2.56 11.45 -8.33
C GLU A 110 -2.03 12.38 -9.44
N SER A 111 -0.74 12.28 -9.77
CA SER A 111 -0.12 13.09 -10.84
C SER A 111 -0.41 12.57 -12.25
N CYS A 112 -0.96 11.36 -12.40
CA CYS A 112 -1.14 10.76 -13.71
C CYS A 112 -2.38 11.35 -14.41
N PRO A 113 -2.22 12.10 -15.53
CA PRO A 113 -3.34 12.79 -16.17
C PRO A 113 -4.32 11.84 -16.87
N VAL A 114 -3.91 10.60 -17.11
CA VAL A 114 -4.66 9.56 -17.86
C VAL A 114 -4.99 8.35 -17.00
N ASP A 115 -4.73 8.44 -15.69
CA ASP A 115 -4.94 7.35 -14.72
C ASP A 115 -4.28 6.02 -15.13
N SER A 116 -3.05 6.10 -15.63
CA SER A 116 -2.30 4.94 -16.13
C SER A 116 -1.65 4.14 -15.03
N ILE A 117 -0.96 4.78 -14.09
CA ILE A 117 -0.33 4.12 -12.95
C ILE A 117 -1.23 4.25 -11.74
N VAL A 118 -1.47 3.13 -11.07
CA VAL A 118 -2.34 3.08 -9.90
C VAL A 118 -1.70 2.24 -8.80
N GLU A 119 -2.00 2.57 -7.55
CA GLU A 119 -1.64 1.72 -6.42
C GLU A 119 -2.81 0.78 -6.10
N THR A 120 -2.51 -0.51 -6.00
CA THR A 120 -3.53 -1.55 -5.79
C THR A 120 -3.73 -1.84 -4.30
N HIS A 121 -4.71 -2.68 -3.98
CA HIS A 121 -4.97 -3.18 -2.63
C HIS A 121 -3.97 -4.28 -2.18
N ILE A 122 -3.09 -4.71 -3.07
CA ILE A 122 -2.20 -5.84 -2.86
C ILE A 122 -1.02 -5.39 -2.02
N HIS A 123 -0.84 -6.01 -0.86
CA HIS A 123 0.28 -5.77 0.05
C HIS A 123 1.08 -7.03 0.35
N GLU A 124 0.59 -8.19 -0.09
CA GLU A 124 1.20 -9.50 0.16
C GLU A 124 2.10 -9.87 -1.02
N TYR A 125 3.26 -9.24 -1.09
CA TYR A 125 4.34 -9.60 -1.99
C TYR A 125 5.66 -9.54 -1.24
N HIS A 126 6.61 -10.39 -1.61
CA HIS A 126 7.94 -10.40 -1.03
C HIS A 126 8.95 -10.72 -2.12
N GLY A 127 10.16 -10.18 -1.98
CA GLY A 127 11.31 -10.58 -2.78
C GLY A 127 12.25 -11.39 -1.90
N GLU A 128 12.72 -12.54 -2.38
CA GLU A 128 13.70 -13.35 -1.67
C GLU A 128 15.13 -12.88 -1.99
N LYS A 129 15.33 -12.38 -3.20
CA LYS A 129 16.62 -11.92 -3.71
C LYS A 129 16.57 -10.44 -4.05
N ARG A 130 17.75 -9.82 -4.05
CA ARG A 130 17.91 -8.44 -4.54
C ARG A 130 17.62 -8.40 -6.04
N GLY A 131 16.65 -7.58 -6.43
CA GLY A 131 16.18 -7.47 -7.81
C GLY A 131 14.76 -8.01 -8.02
N ASP A 132 14.25 -8.89 -7.16
CA ASP A 132 12.88 -9.41 -7.27
C ASP A 132 11.83 -8.29 -7.10
N LEU A 133 12.20 -7.23 -6.38
CA LEU A 133 11.39 -6.04 -6.14
C LEU A 133 11.63 -4.92 -7.17
N TYR A 134 12.34 -5.22 -8.26
CA TYR A 134 12.48 -4.33 -9.40
C TYR A 134 11.43 -4.69 -10.45
N PHE A 135 10.37 -3.88 -10.53
CA PHE A 135 9.22 -4.16 -11.39
C PHE A 135 9.41 -3.50 -12.74
N THR A 136 9.41 -4.31 -13.80
CA THR A 136 9.46 -3.82 -15.17
C THR A 136 8.06 -3.48 -15.69
N LYS A 137 7.99 -2.77 -16.81
CA LYS A 137 6.73 -2.38 -17.47
C LYS A 137 5.79 -3.57 -17.66
N ASP A 138 6.30 -4.69 -18.17
CA ASP A 138 5.50 -5.88 -18.45
C ASP A 138 4.93 -6.51 -17.18
N MET A 139 5.71 -6.52 -16.10
CA MET A 139 5.25 -6.99 -14.79
C MET A 139 4.12 -6.10 -14.26
N LEU A 140 4.26 -4.78 -14.37
CA LEU A 140 3.25 -3.82 -13.93
C LEU A 140 1.96 -3.90 -14.75
N LEU A 141 2.07 -4.11 -16.07
CA LEU A 141 0.93 -4.36 -16.95
C LEU A 141 0.25 -5.68 -16.62
N ALA A 142 1.01 -6.74 -16.35
CA ALA A 142 0.45 -8.03 -15.96
C ALA A 142 -0.33 -7.97 -14.63
N VAL A 143 0.11 -7.13 -13.68
CA VAL A 143 -0.64 -6.85 -12.45
C VAL A 143 -1.93 -6.09 -12.79
N GLY A 144 -1.87 -5.07 -13.64
CA GLY A 144 -3.04 -4.34 -14.11
C GLY A 144 -4.06 -5.27 -14.76
N ASP A 145 -3.63 -6.07 -15.74
CA ASP A 145 -4.48 -7.00 -16.48
C ASP A 145 -5.15 -8.03 -15.55
N ARG A 146 -4.44 -8.50 -14.51
CA ARG A 146 -4.99 -9.47 -13.54
C ARG A 146 -6.04 -8.85 -12.61
N TYR A 147 -5.86 -7.60 -12.21
CA TYR A 147 -6.67 -6.98 -11.14
C TYR A 147 -7.53 -5.79 -11.60
N GLU A 148 -7.61 -5.52 -12.91
CA GLU A 148 -8.30 -4.35 -13.47
C GLU A 148 -9.75 -4.22 -12.98
N ALA A 149 -10.50 -5.32 -12.89
CA ALA A 149 -11.88 -5.29 -12.42
C ALA A 149 -12.02 -4.76 -10.98
N GLU A 150 -11.10 -5.16 -10.08
CA GLU A 150 -11.10 -4.69 -8.70
C GLU A 150 -10.56 -3.26 -8.57
N ILE A 151 -9.51 -2.94 -9.32
CA ILE A 151 -8.94 -1.59 -9.42
C ILE A 151 -10.03 -0.61 -9.88
N ALA A 152 -10.73 -0.92 -10.97
CA ALA A 152 -11.79 -0.09 -11.51
C ALA A 152 -12.94 0.12 -10.51
N ARG A 153 -13.37 -0.94 -9.79
CA ARG A 153 -14.40 -0.84 -8.75
C ARG A 153 -13.98 0.11 -7.63
N ARG A 154 -12.79 -0.09 -7.06
CA ARG A 154 -12.26 0.75 -5.96
C ARG A 154 -12.06 2.21 -6.40
N ARG A 155 -11.64 2.42 -7.65
CA ARG A 155 -11.53 3.77 -8.22
C ARG A 155 -12.89 4.43 -8.41
N ALA A 156 -13.91 3.70 -8.85
CA ALA A 156 -15.27 4.24 -8.93
C ALA A 156 -15.82 4.65 -7.55
N GLU A 157 -15.50 3.88 -6.49
CA GLU A 157 -15.85 4.23 -5.10
C GLU A 157 -15.14 5.50 -4.61
N ASP A 158 -13.90 5.75 -5.05
CA ASP A 158 -13.08 6.89 -4.64
C ASP A 158 -13.24 8.14 -5.52
N ALA A 159 -13.80 8.01 -6.73
CA ALA A 159 -13.95 9.08 -7.71
C ALA A 159 -14.57 10.40 -7.18
N PRO A 160 -15.52 10.41 -6.23
CA PRO A 160 -16.09 11.67 -5.71
C PRO A 160 -15.10 12.54 -4.90
N TYR A 161 -13.93 12.01 -4.54
CA TYR A 161 -12.96 12.66 -3.64
C TYR A 161 -11.64 13.03 -4.34
N ARG A 162 -11.55 12.81 -5.66
CA ARG A 162 -10.42 13.13 -6.51
C ARG A 162 -10.80 14.22 -7.50
#